data_AF-H5XDB2-F1
#
_entry.id   AF-H5XDB2-F1
#
_cell.length_a   1.000
_cell.length_b   1.000
_cell.length_c   1.000
_cell.angle_alpha   90.00
_cell.angle_beta   90.00
_cell.angle_gamma   90.00
#
_symmetry.space_group_name_H-M   'P 1'
#
loop_
_entity.id
_entity.type
_entity.pdbx_description
1 polymer ?
#
loop_
_entity_poly.entity_id
_entity_poly.type
_entity_poly.pdbx_seq_one_letter_code
_entity_poly.pdbx_strand_id
1 'polypeptide(L)'
;MNRTRPVSGRGRYRLYCHGCRPTREQLRASDVQLEELVSGSDASPVQFAVLGQLLNLAQVGNWTAITLRRQAAGLLRVLADHPEGQRVRRSLLDAALGAGRARVAASILASCGLLIEDTVPGIRIWVDRQAATLPENFQADVRAWLLALLDGEERARPRSPQTLYAYFGRVRPHLLTWSQTRAHLREVTHDDVAAVLDSLRGHQRVGTFTSLRSLFQFAKRHRLIFADPSRLLSVGQAPKRTVLPMTDEQIATVKEAVKSPAQRLVVGLVAVYAARAKAIRELTVDDIDLPGRAITIGGVRHQLTEFARDIVAAWLEYRHRRWPYTLNRHVLVTTESALGEAPINDYYLTWNLLLRGVQLEHIRADRVLQEALAINADPLHLAMAFGLSTQTAIDYSEIAHQLAARPIEDVDHKNQ
;
A
#
# COMPACT_ATOMS: atom_id res chain seq x y z
N MET A 1 34.19 49.38 42.86
CA MET A 1 33.12 50.15 42.18
C MET A 1 32.87 49.55 40.81
N ASN A 2 31.59 49.30 40.50
CA ASN A 2 31.00 48.95 39.20
C ASN A 2 31.62 47.82 38.36
N ARG A 3 31.11 46.59 38.57
CA ARG A 3 31.10 45.54 37.54
C ARG A 3 29.90 45.76 36.61
N THR A 4 30.17 46.14 35.37
CA THR A 4 29.24 46.09 34.24
C THR A 4 29.25 44.69 33.61
N ARG A 5 28.06 44.15 33.35
CA ARG A 5 27.82 42.90 32.59
C ARG A 5 28.28 43.05 31.14
N PRO A 6 28.57 41.92 30.47
CA PRO A 6 27.80 41.61 29.28
C PRO A 6 27.17 40.21 29.33
N VAL A 7 25.99 40.15 28.72
CA VAL A 7 25.10 39.00 28.57
C VAL A 7 25.75 37.94 27.69
N SER A 8 25.96 36.74 28.22
CA SER A 8 26.22 35.53 27.43
C SER A 8 25.62 34.29 28.10
N GLY A 9 24.29 34.21 28.11
CA GLY A 9 23.57 33.00 28.47
C GLY A 9 23.12 32.25 27.22
N ARG A 10 24.01 31.51 26.55
CA ARG A 10 23.60 30.45 25.61
C ARG A 10 23.01 29.31 26.43
N GLY A 11 21.72 29.42 26.74
CA GLY A 11 20.94 28.36 27.36
C GLY A 11 20.85 27.16 26.41
N ARG A 12 21.43 26.04 26.84
CA ARG A 12 21.40 24.76 26.12
C ARG A 12 19.96 24.31 25.85
N TYR A 13 19.70 23.84 24.65
CA TYR A 13 18.47 23.11 24.29
C TYR A 13 18.24 21.98 25.28
N ARG A 14 17.10 22.00 25.99
CA ARG A 14 16.64 20.85 26.78
C ARG A 14 16.24 19.74 25.82
N LEU A 15 17.15 18.79 25.60
CA LEU A 15 16.82 17.48 25.07
C LEU A 15 15.95 16.79 26.13
N TYR A 16 14.64 16.78 25.91
CA TYR A 16 13.74 15.96 26.72
C TYR A 16 13.99 14.49 26.37
N CYS A 17 14.60 13.74 27.27
CA CYS A 17 14.62 12.28 27.23
C CYS A 17 13.17 11.78 27.33
N HIS A 18 12.64 11.23 26.23
CA HIS A 18 11.32 10.60 26.20
C HIS A 18 11.20 9.36 27.12
N GLY A 19 12.32 8.85 27.67
CA GLY A 19 12.38 7.67 28.52
C GLY A 19 12.20 7.91 30.03
N CYS A 20 12.18 9.16 30.51
CA CYS A 20 12.14 9.46 31.96
C CYS A 20 10.83 10.09 32.46
N ARG A 21 9.75 10.08 31.65
CA ARG A 21 8.42 10.43 32.17
C ARG A 21 7.83 9.17 32.80
N PRO A 22 7.40 9.17 34.07
CA PRO A 22 6.52 8.11 34.54
C PRO A 22 5.31 8.11 33.60
N THR A 23 5.06 6.99 32.95
CA THR A 23 3.81 6.74 32.23
C THR A 23 2.71 6.86 33.26
N ARG A 24 2.08 8.04 33.38
CA ARG A 24 0.78 8.15 34.05
C ARG A 24 -0.09 7.13 33.33
N GLU A 25 -0.54 6.09 34.02
CA GLU A 25 -1.49 5.13 33.45
C GLU A 25 -2.66 5.94 32.90
N GLN A 26 -2.72 6.02 31.57
CA GLN A 26 -3.79 6.71 30.91
C GLN A 26 -4.96 5.75 30.87
N LEU A 27 -6.07 6.13 31.50
CA LEU A 27 -7.35 5.44 31.39
C LEU A 27 -7.61 5.08 29.92
N ARG A 28 -8.00 3.83 29.70
CA ARG A 28 -8.26 3.29 28.36
C ARG A 28 -9.73 3.44 28.01
N ALA A 29 -10.03 3.35 26.72
CA ALA A 29 -11.42 3.32 26.25
C ALA A 29 -12.21 2.12 26.81
N SER A 30 -11.54 1.04 27.22
CA SER A 30 -12.16 -0.09 27.92
C SER A 30 -12.74 0.29 29.29
N ASP A 31 -12.23 1.35 29.89
CA ASP A 31 -12.56 1.74 31.26
C ASP A 31 -13.63 2.85 31.30
N VAL A 32 -14.16 3.25 30.14
CA VAL A 32 -15.15 4.32 29.98
C VAL A 32 -16.51 3.73 29.66
N GLN A 33 -17.51 4.04 30.47
CA GLN A 33 -18.90 3.65 30.21
C GLN A 33 -19.52 4.56 29.13
N LEU A 34 -20.50 4.02 28.39
CA LEU A 34 -21.15 4.77 27.30
C LEU A 34 -21.86 6.03 27.82
N GLU A 35 -22.48 5.93 28.99
CA GLU A 35 -23.20 6.98 29.67
C GLU A 35 -22.28 8.16 30.04
N GLU A 36 -20.99 7.89 30.30
CA GLU A 36 -20.01 8.94 30.59
C GLU A 36 -19.64 9.79 29.36
N LEU A 37 -19.92 9.31 28.15
CA LEU A 37 -19.67 10.05 26.91
C LEU A 37 -20.77 11.06 26.60
N VAL A 38 -21.92 10.94 27.27
CA VAL A 38 -23.05 11.84 27.11
C VAL A 38 -23.09 12.82 28.29
N SER A 39 -23.13 14.12 27.99
CA SER A 39 -23.33 15.14 29.02
C SER A 39 -24.83 15.43 29.16
N GLY A 40 -25.53 14.67 30.02
CA GLY A 40 -26.95 14.90 30.38
C GLY A 40 -27.94 13.85 29.87
N SER A 41 -29.13 13.83 30.47
CA SER A 41 -30.21 12.83 30.25
C SER A 41 -30.96 12.93 28.90
N ASP A 42 -30.55 13.83 28.00
CA ASP A 42 -31.32 14.19 26.80
C ASP A 42 -30.68 13.69 25.48
N ALA A 43 -29.76 12.73 25.51
CA ALA A 43 -29.19 12.20 24.27
C ALA A 43 -30.20 11.38 23.47
N SER A 44 -30.27 11.66 22.16
CA SER A 44 -31.14 10.95 21.24
C SER A 44 -30.72 9.49 21.08
N PRO A 45 -31.64 8.57 20.71
CA PRO A 45 -31.31 7.19 20.38
C PRO A 45 -30.22 7.08 19.30
N VAL A 46 -30.20 8.02 18.35
CA VAL A 46 -29.18 8.11 17.30
C VAL A 46 -27.80 8.45 17.87
N GLN A 47 -27.71 9.38 18.81
CA GLN A 47 -26.45 9.73 19.48
C GLN A 47 -25.91 8.55 20.29
N PHE A 48 -26.76 7.82 21.02
CA PHE A 48 -26.36 6.60 21.72
C PHE A 48 -25.85 5.52 20.77
N ALA A 49 -26.51 5.28 19.65
CA ALA A 49 -26.06 4.32 18.65
C ALA A 49 -24.68 4.69 18.08
N VAL A 50 -24.47 5.96 17.72
CA VAL A 50 -23.20 6.46 17.19
C VAL A 50 -22.09 6.40 18.25
N LEU A 51 -22.35 6.80 19.49
CA LEU A 51 -21.38 6.74 20.57
C LEU A 51 -21.06 5.30 20.98
N GLY A 52 -22.02 4.39 20.93
CA GLY A 52 -21.80 2.96 21.14
C GLY A 52 -20.84 2.37 20.10
N GLN A 53 -21.04 2.72 18.83
CA GLN A 53 -20.12 2.35 17.75
C GLN A 53 -18.74 2.99 17.92
N LEU A 54 -18.67 4.26 18.33
CA LEU A 54 -17.39 4.92 18.65
C LEU A 54 -16.67 4.24 19.82
N LEU A 55 -17.38 3.87 20.88
CA LEU A 55 -16.82 3.22 22.06
C LEU A 55 -16.27 1.84 21.67
N ASN A 56 -17.03 1.05 20.90
CA ASN A 56 -16.56 -0.21 20.35
C ASN A 56 -15.30 -0.01 19.51
N LEU A 57 -15.33 0.94 18.57
CA LEU A 57 -14.18 1.30 17.72
C LEU A 57 -12.97 1.72 18.57
N ALA A 58 -13.17 2.51 19.62
CA ALA A 58 -12.11 2.96 20.50
C ALA A 58 -11.52 1.82 21.35
N GLN A 59 -12.36 0.89 21.80
CA GLN A 59 -11.94 -0.32 22.52
C GLN A 59 -11.13 -1.24 21.59
N VAL A 60 -11.63 -1.50 20.37
CA VAL A 60 -10.88 -2.22 19.32
C VAL A 60 -9.54 -1.54 19.07
N GLY A 61 -9.53 -0.23 18.83
CA GLY A 61 -8.31 0.54 18.60
C GLY A 61 -7.34 0.59 19.79
N ASN A 62 -7.76 0.18 20.99
CA ASN A 62 -7.10 0.42 22.29
C ASN A 62 -6.74 1.90 22.48
N TRP A 63 -7.72 2.76 22.24
CA TRP A 63 -7.58 4.19 22.37
C TRP A 63 -7.46 4.58 23.84
N THR A 64 -6.81 5.73 24.07
CA THR A 64 -6.86 6.37 25.39
C THR A 64 -8.23 7.00 25.59
N ALA A 65 -8.71 7.08 26.83
CA ALA A 65 -9.97 7.74 27.17
C ALA A 65 -10.02 9.19 26.67
N ILE A 66 -8.87 9.88 26.63
CA ILE A 66 -8.74 11.23 26.07
C ILE A 66 -9.08 11.26 24.57
N THR A 67 -8.61 10.26 23.81
CA THR A 67 -8.85 10.18 22.37
C THR A 67 -10.32 9.87 22.10
N LEU A 68 -10.90 8.93 22.85
CA LEU A 68 -12.32 8.60 22.82
C LEU A 68 -13.18 9.84 23.10
N ARG A 69 -12.98 10.53 24.23
CA ARG A 69 -13.76 11.72 24.61
C ARG A 69 -13.64 12.84 23.59
N ARG A 70 -12.45 13.05 23.01
CA ARG A 70 -12.24 14.05 21.95
C ARG A 70 -13.01 13.73 20.67
N GLN A 71 -13.09 12.45 20.30
CA GLN A 71 -13.84 12.01 19.12
C GLN A 71 -15.35 12.04 19.39
N ALA A 72 -15.77 11.66 20.59
CA ALA A 72 -17.17 11.73 21.05
C ALA A 72 -17.68 13.17 21.00
N ALA A 73 -16.96 14.12 21.58
CA ALA A 73 -17.30 15.53 21.54
C ALA A 73 -17.38 16.09 20.10
N GLY A 74 -16.50 15.61 19.21
CA GLY A 74 -16.54 15.97 17.79
C GLY A 74 -17.81 15.49 17.09
N LEU A 75 -18.16 14.22 17.28
CA LEU A 75 -19.37 13.61 16.72
C LEU A 75 -20.65 14.23 17.28
N LEU A 76 -20.73 14.43 18.59
CA LEU A 76 -21.88 15.06 19.24
C LEU A 76 -22.09 16.48 18.73
N ARG A 77 -21.03 17.27 18.54
CA ARG A 77 -21.15 18.60 17.96
C ARG A 77 -21.71 18.56 16.54
N VAL A 78 -21.25 17.63 15.70
CA VAL A 78 -21.79 17.50 14.33
C VAL A 78 -23.26 17.07 14.34
N LEU A 79 -23.61 16.12 15.22
CA LEU A 79 -24.98 15.62 15.34
C LEU A 79 -25.93 16.61 15.99
N ALA A 80 -25.47 17.50 16.87
CA ALA A 80 -26.30 18.54 17.48
C ALA A 80 -26.87 19.51 16.44
N ASP A 81 -26.11 19.77 15.37
CA ASP A 81 -26.52 20.63 14.26
C ASP A 81 -27.38 19.90 13.21
N HIS A 82 -27.71 18.61 13.41
CA HIS A 82 -28.49 17.80 12.47
C HIS A 82 -29.73 17.20 13.15
N PRO A 83 -30.93 17.35 12.56
CA PRO A 83 -32.14 16.74 13.10
C PRO A 83 -32.06 15.20 13.08
N GLU A 84 -32.79 14.55 13.99
CA GLU A 84 -32.74 13.10 14.18
C GLU A 84 -33.01 12.32 12.88
N GLY A 85 -32.17 11.32 12.61
CA GLY A 85 -32.31 10.43 11.45
C GLY A 85 -31.84 11.02 10.11
N GLN A 86 -31.45 12.30 10.06
CA GLN A 86 -30.89 12.87 8.83
C GLN A 86 -29.45 12.41 8.62
N ARG A 87 -29.13 12.09 7.36
CA ARG A 87 -27.77 11.71 6.99
C ARG A 87 -26.86 12.94 6.91
N VAL A 88 -25.65 12.81 7.44
CA VAL A 88 -24.59 13.83 7.47
C VAL A 88 -23.70 13.68 6.23
N ARG A 89 -23.38 14.80 5.58
CA ARG A 89 -22.45 14.82 4.43
C ARG A 89 -21.00 14.68 4.86
N ARG A 90 -20.20 13.95 4.07
CA ARG A 90 -18.76 13.78 4.34
C ARG A 90 -18.00 15.10 4.29
N SER A 91 -18.32 15.98 3.35
CA SER A 91 -17.70 17.32 3.24
C SER A 91 -17.85 18.15 4.53
N LEU A 92 -19.01 18.06 5.20
CA LEU A 92 -19.28 18.74 6.46
C LEU A 92 -18.41 18.18 7.60
N LEU A 93 -18.24 16.86 7.65
CA LEU A 93 -17.35 16.21 8.62
C LEU A 93 -15.90 16.67 8.46
N ASP A 94 -15.42 16.74 7.22
CA ASP A 94 -14.05 17.17 6.92
C ASP A 94 -13.84 18.64 7.38
N ALA A 95 -14.79 19.53 7.10
CA ALA A 95 -14.76 20.93 7.54
C ALA A 95 -14.83 21.07 9.06
N ALA A 96 -15.69 20.29 9.72
CA ALA A 96 -15.91 20.40 11.15
C ALA A 96 -14.76 19.79 11.97
N LEU A 97 -14.21 18.64 11.57
CA LEU A 97 -13.33 17.83 12.41
C LEU A 97 -11.88 17.80 11.92
N GLY A 98 -11.63 18.18 10.67
CA GLY A 98 -10.34 18.00 10.00
C GLY A 98 -10.08 16.54 9.59
N ALA A 99 -9.20 16.34 8.60
CA ALA A 99 -9.08 15.09 7.85
C ALA A 99 -8.91 13.80 8.68
N GLY A 100 -8.18 13.85 9.79
CA GLY A 100 -7.93 12.67 10.63
C GLY A 100 -9.15 12.23 11.44
N ARG A 101 -9.84 13.18 12.07
CA ARG A 101 -11.04 12.91 12.89
C ARG A 101 -12.26 12.66 12.03
N ALA A 102 -12.40 13.39 10.92
CA ALA A 102 -13.46 13.22 9.97
C ALA A 102 -13.51 11.81 9.37
N ARG A 103 -12.35 11.19 9.12
CA ARG A 103 -12.28 9.80 8.62
C ARG A 103 -12.92 8.80 9.58
N VAL A 104 -12.59 8.89 10.87
CA VAL A 104 -13.18 8.01 11.90
C VAL A 104 -14.68 8.28 12.01
N ALA A 105 -15.07 9.55 12.14
CA ALA A 105 -16.47 9.95 12.24
C ALA A 105 -17.29 9.47 11.02
N ALA A 106 -16.74 9.59 9.81
CA ALA A 106 -17.37 9.11 8.59
C ALA A 106 -17.56 7.59 8.61
N SER A 107 -16.55 6.84 9.06
CA SER A 107 -16.67 5.37 9.19
C SER A 107 -17.79 4.97 10.14
N ILE A 108 -17.93 5.66 11.28
CA ILE A 108 -18.98 5.38 12.27
C ILE A 108 -20.37 5.78 11.73
N LEU A 109 -20.48 6.95 11.12
CA LEU A 109 -21.76 7.38 10.54
C LEU A 109 -22.16 6.49 9.36
N ALA A 110 -21.21 5.98 8.58
CA ALA A 110 -21.47 5.04 7.51
C ALA A 110 -22.01 3.71 8.05
N SER A 111 -21.43 3.15 9.12
CA SER A 111 -21.92 1.91 9.73
C SER A 111 -23.32 2.07 10.35
N CYS A 112 -23.66 3.27 10.82
CA CYS A 112 -25.01 3.61 11.28
C CYS A 112 -26.00 3.97 10.15
N GLY A 113 -25.58 3.97 8.87
CA GLY A 113 -26.45 4.36 7.75
C GLY A 113 -26.75 5.87 7.66
N LEU A 114 -25.95 6.69 8.35
CA LEU A 114 -26.11 8.13 8.52
C LEU A 114 -25.12 8.96 7.69
N LEU A 115 -24.26 8.35 6.86
CA LEU A 115 -23.32 9.10 6.01
C LEU A 115 -23.86 9.28 4.59
N ILE A 116 -23.76 10.49 4.06
CA ILE A 116 -23.80 10.78 2.63
C ILE A 116 -22.36 11.00 2.16
N GLU A 117 -21.86 10.10 1.31
CA GLU A 117 -20.56 10.27 0.68
C GLU A 117 -20.68 11.22 -0.52
N ASP A 118 -20.40 12.51 -0.27
CA ASP A 118 -20.45 13.59 -1.25
C ASP A 118 -19.05 14.09 -1.66
N THR A 119 -17.98 13.42 -1.20
CA THR A 119 -16.62 13.81 -1.54
C THR A 119 -16.10 13.12 -2.78
N VAL A 120 -15.34 13.89 -3.58
CA VAL A 120 -14.63 13.36 -4.73
C VAL A 120 -13.47 12.48 -4.23
N PRO A 121 -13.35 11.22 -4.69
CA PRO A 121 -12.25 10.35 -4.31
C PRO A 121 -10.89 11.02 -4.51
N GLY A 122 -9.97 10.85 -3.54
CA GLY A 122 -8.66 11.51 -3.56
C GLY A 122 -7.83 11.24 -4.82
N ILE A 123 -8.04 10.11 -5.49
CA ILE A 123 -7.40 9.79 -6.77
C ILE A 123 -7.83 10.73 -7.90
N ARG A 124 -9.11 11.14 -7.95
CA ARG A 124 -9.60 12.11 -8.94
C ARG A 124 -9.03 13.50 -8.67
N ILE A 125 -8.97 13.89 -7.39
CA ILE A 125 -8.28 15.12 -6.96
C ILE A 125 -6.79 15.08 -7.37
N TRP A 126 -6.13 13.93 -7.22
CA TRP A 126 -4.76 13.75 -7.67
C TRP A 126 -4.65 13.91 -9.19
N VAL A 127 -5.55 13.30 -9.97
CA VAL A 127 -5.59 13.46 -11.44
C VAL A 127 -5.72 14.92 -11.83
N ASP A 128 -6.67 15.64 -11.24
CA ASP A 128 -6.91 17.06 -11.51
C ASP A 128 -5.67 17.91 -11.19
N ARG A 129 -5.09 17.71 -10.00
CA ARG A 129 -3.88 18.42 -9.57
C ARG A 129 -2.69 18.13 -10.48
N GLN A 130 -2.48 16.88 -10.86
CA GLN A 130 -1.34 16.49 -11.69
C GLN A 130 -1.48 16.99 -13.13
N ALA A 131 -2.68 16.90 -13.71
CA ALA A 131 -2.94 17.42 -15.04
C ALA A 131 -2.75 18.94 -15.08
N ALA A 132 -3.17 19.66 -14.04
CA ALA A 132 -2.96 21.11 -13.92
C ALA A 132 -1.47 21.53 -13.79
N THR A 133 -0.54 20.59 -13.58
CA THR A 133 0.90 20.89 -13.65
C THR A 133 1.45 20.95 -15.07
N LEU A 134 0.65 20.55 -16.07
CA LEU A 134 1.01 20.61 -17.48
C LEU A 134 0.48 21.90 -18.11
N PRO A 135 1.07 22.37 -19.22
CA PRO A 135 0.51 23.49 -19.98
C PRO A 135 -0.91 23.22 -20.46
N GLU A 136 -1.71 24.28 -20.58
CA GLU A 136 -3.16 24.24 -20.85
C GLU A 136 -3.53 23.32 -22.03
N ASN A 137 -2.75 23.40 -23.11
CA ASN A 137 -2.95 22.64 -24.33
C ASN A 137 -2.69 21.12 -24.22
N PHE A 138 -2.06 20.66 -23.14
CA PHE A 138 -1.84 19.23 -22.84
C PHE A 138 -2.73 18.74 -21.69
N GLN A 139 -3.19 19.67 -20.84
CA GLN A 139 -3.90 19.37 -19.61
C GLN A 139 -5.17 18.55 -19.85
N ALA A 140 -6.03 18.98 -20.77
CA ALA A 140 -7.32 18.34 -21.02
C ALA A 140 -7.15 16.89 -21.51
N ASP A 141 -6.26 16.68 -22.47
CA ASP A 141 -5.99 15.37 -23.08
C ASP A 141 -5.41 14.38 -22.05
N VAL A 142 -4.44 14.83 -21.25
CA VAL A 142 -3.79 13.98 -20.24
C VAL A 142 -4.73 13.69 -19.08
N ARG A 143 -5.54 14.67 -18.67
CA ARG A 143 -6.59 14.46 -17.67
C ARG A 143 -7.59 13.40 -18.15
N ALA A 144 -8.09 13.53 -19.38
CA ALA A 144 -9.03 12.59 -19.96
C ALA A 144 -8.43 11.17 -20.02
N TRP A 145 -7.16 11.04 -20.40
CA TRP A 145 -6.44 9.78 -20.40
C TRP A 145 -6.36 9.15 -19.00
N LEU A 146 -5.99 9.92 -17.97
CA LEU A 146 -5.88 9.41 -16.61
C LEU A 146 -7.24 8.97 -16.05
N LEU A 147 -8.32 9.71 -16.37
CA LEU A 147 -9.68 9.31 -15.98
C LEU A 147 -10.13 8.04 -16.70
N ALA A 148 -9.84 7.89 -17.99
CA ALA A 148 -10.13 6.67 -18.74
C ALA A 148 -9.36 5.45 -18.20
N LEU A 149 -8.11 5.65 -17.74
CA LEU A 149 -7.38 4.61 -17.04
C LEU A 149 -8.00 4.26 -15.68
N LEU A 150 -8.50 5.26 -14.94
CA LEU A 150 -9.12 5.06 -13.63
C LEU A 150 -10.46 4.32 -13.73
N ASP A 151 -11.34 4.80 -14.61
CA ASP A 151 -12.73 4.35 -14.71
C ASP A 151 -12.89 3.15 -15.64
N GLY A 152 -11.88 2.89 -16.47
CA GLY A 152 -11.98 1.93 -17.56
C GLY A 152 -12.78 2.49 -18.75
N GLU A 153 -12.81 1.69 -19.82
CA GLU A 153 -13.58 1.94 -21.02
C GLU A 153 -14.30 0.64 -21.42
N GLU A 154 -15.18 0.71 -22.42
CA GLU A 154 -15.96 -0.43 -22.93
C GLU A 154 -15.11 -1.70 -23.19
N ARG A 155 -13.87 -1.52 -23.65
CA ARG A 155 -12.92 -2.62 -23.95
C ARG A 155 -11.70 -2.66 -23.03
N ALA A 156 -11.65 -1.82 -21.99
CA ALA A 156 -10.50 -1.71 -21.11
C ALA A 156 -10.93 -1.68 -19.64
N ARG A 157 -10.46 -2.64 -18.85
CA ARG A 157 -10.77 -2.65 -17.41
C ARG A 157 -10.09 -1.48 -16.69
N PRO A 158 -10.72 -0.95 -15.61
CA PRO A 158 -10.11 -0.02 -14.69
C PRO A 158 -8.68 -0.43 -14.28
N ARG A 159 -7.78 0.55 -14.18
CA ARG A 159 -6.42 0.36 -13.69
C ARG A 159 -6.31 0.81 -12.24
N SER A 160 -5.38 0.19 -11.52
CA SER A 160 -5.12 0.57 -10.14
C SER A 160 -4.52 1.98 -10.07
N PRO A 161 -4.78 2.76 -9.00
CA PRO A 161 -4.16 4.06 -8.79
C PRO A 161 -2.63 4.04 -8.91
N GLN A 162 -1.98 2.97 -8.47
CA GLN A 162 -0.53 2.79 -8.57
C GLN A 162 -0.05 2.71 -10.03
N THR A 163 -0.85 2.12 -10.93
CA THR A 163 -0.57 2.10 -12.36
C THR A 163 -0.65 3.52 -12.93
N LEU A 164 -1.65 4.31 -12.53
CA LEU A 164 -1.78 5.71 -12.95
C LEU A 164 -0.58 6.54 -12.49
N TYR A 165 -0.18 6.41 -11.22
CA TYR A 165 0.99 7.09 -10.67
C TYR A 165 2.27 6.74 -11.45
N ALA A 166 2.47 5.46 -11.75
CA ALA A 166 3.63 5.00 -12.51
C ALA A 166 3.59 5.45 -13.97
N TYR A 167 2.41 5.44 -14.60
CA TYR A 167 2.27 5.84 -16.00
C TYR A 167 2.50 7.33 -16.17
N PHE A 168 1.80 8.13 -15.36
CA PHE A 168 1.97 9.58 -15.36
C PHE A 168 3.38 9.99 -14.99
N GLY A 169 3.98 9.40 -13.95
CA GLY A 169 5.34 9.72 -13.52
C GLY A 169 6.40 9.48 -14.61
N ARG A 170 6.20 8.48 -15.48
CA ARG A 170 7.08 8.21 -16.63
C ARG A 170 6.84 9.14 -17.81
N VAL A 171 5.60 9.57 -18.04
CA VAL A 171 5.22 10.38 -19.21
C VAL A 171 5.43 11.88 -18.96
N ARG A 172 5.18 12.34 -17.72
CA ARG A 172 5.19 13.76 -17.35
C ARG A 172 6.46 14.51 -17.75
N PRO A 173 7.69 14.00 -17.50
CA PRO A 173 8.90 14.74 -17.88
C PRO A 173 8.94 15.04 -19.38
N HIS A 174 8.53 14.08 -20.21
CA HIS A 174 8.55 14.22 -21.66
C HIS A 174 7.47 15.18 -22.16
N LEU A 175 6.29 15.18 -21.55
CA LEU A 175 5.26 16.18 -21.86
C LEU A 175 5.73 17.60 -21.56
N LEU A 176 6.41 17.81 -20.43
CA LEU A 176 6.97 19.11 -20.06
C LEU A 176 8.08 19.56 -21.01
N THR A 177 8.92 18.62 -21.48
CA THR A 177 9.95 18.92 -22.49
C THR A 177 9.31 19.27 -23.83
N TRP A 178 8.37 18.47 -24.33
CA TRP A 178 7.72 18.74 -25.61
C TRP A 178 6.89 20.02 -25.59
N SER A 179 6.29 20.39 -24.46
CA SER A 179 5.52 21.63 -24.37
C SER A 179 6.35 22.90 -24.54
N GLN A 180 7.68 22.80 -24.53
CA GLN A 180 8.56 23.95 -24.84
C GLN A 180 8.60 24.26 -26.34
N THR A 181 8.36 23.26 -27.18
CA THR A 181 8.48 23.38 -28.65
C THR A 181 7.18 23.07 -29.40
N ARG A 182 6.24 22.37 -28.76
CA ARG A 182 4.96 21.95 -29.31
C ARG A 182 3.81 22.60 -28.54
N ALA A 183 2.82 23.12 -29.25
CA ALA A 183 1.64 23.68 -28.61
C ALA A 183 0.72 22.57 -28.11
N HIS A 184 0.53 21.48 -28.86
CA HIS A 184 -0.44 20.43 -28.55
C HIS A 184 0.13 19.00 -28.62
N LEU A 185 -0.55 18.05 -27.96
CA LEU A 185 -0.17 16.62 -27.99
C LEU A 185 -0.18 16.04 -29.42
N ARG A 186 -1.02 16.55 -30.32
CA ARG A 186 -1.10 16.13 -31.73
C ARG A 186 0.11 16.48 -32.57
N GLU A 187 0.93 17.42 -32.12
CA GLU A 187 2.16 17.82 -32.80
C GLU A 187 3.32 16.91 -32.45
N VAL A 188 3.18 16.04 -31.43
CA VAL A 188 4.23 15.09 -31.09
C VAL A 188 4.34 14.04 -32.19
N THR A 189 5.56 13.92 -32.72
CA THR A 189 5.89 13.06 -33.86
C THR A 189 6.49 11.73 -33.40
N HIS A 190 6.60 10.80 -34.34
CA HIS A 190 7.32 9.54 -34.16
C HIS A 190 8.75 9.77 -33.66
N ASP A 191 9.45 10.74 -34.26
CA ASP A 191 10.87 11.00 -33.96
C ASP A 191 11.06 11.60 -32.57
N ASP A 192 10.11 12.41 -32.10
CA ASP A 192 10.12 12.91 -30.71
C ASP A 192 10.03 11.76 -29.69
N VAL A 193 9.18 10.75 -29.98
CA VAL A 193 9.05 9.57 -29.12
C VAL A 193 10.29 8.68 -29.24
N ALA A 194 10.82 8.49 -30.44
CA ALA A 194 12.05 7.73 -30.66
C ALA A 194 13.24 8.34 -29.89
N ALA A 195 13.43 9.65 -29.98
CA ALA A 195 14.49 10.37 -29.27
C ALA A 195 14.41 10.19 -27.75
N VAL A 196 13.19 10.21 -27.18
CA VAL A 196 12.98 9.88 -25.77
C VAL A 196 13.44 8.46 -25.46
N LEU A 197 12.98 7.47 -26.24
CA LEU A 197 13.31 6.06 -25.98
C LEU A 197 14.79 5.74 -26.18
N ASP A 198 15.47 6.47 -27.06
CA ASP A 198 16.90 6.31 -27.34
C ASP A 198 17.79 6.91 -26.24
N SER A 199 17.25 7.81 -25.42
CA SER A 199 17.93 8.31 -24.21
C SER A 199 17.81 7.35 -23.01
N LEU A 200 16.86 6.40 -23.05
CA LEU A 200 16.52 5.53 -21.92
C LEU A 200 17.07 4.11 -22.10
N ARG A 201 17.30 3.41 -20.99
CA ARG A 201 17.77 2.01 -20.99
C ARG A 201 16.94 1.13 -20.06
N GLY A 202 17.00 -0.19 -20.29
CA GLY A 202 16.39 -1.20 -19.44
C GLY A 202 14.90 -0.99 -19.12
N HIS A 203 14.52 -1.20 -17.86
CA HIS A 203 13.13 -1.06 -17.39
C HIS A 203 12.55 0.34 -17.57
N GLN A 204 13.38 1.39 -17.50
CA GLN A 204 12.91 2.76 -17.69
C GLN A 204 12.46 2.98 -19.12
N ARG A 205 13.20 2.46 -20.11
CA ARG A 205 12.82 2.52 -21.53
C ARG A 205 11.51 1.81 -21.80
N VAL A 206 11.39 0.54 -21.37
CA VAL A 206 10.19 -0.29 -21.59
C VAL A 206 8.97 0.28 -20.87
N GLY A 207 9.15 0.69 -19.61
CA GLY A 207 8.08 1.30 -18.83
C GLY A 207 7.59 2.61 -19.45
N THR A 208 8.51 3.45 -19.92
CA THR A 208 8.17 4.74 -20.56
C THR A 208 7.48 4.51 -21.89
N PHE A 209 7.97 3.59 -22.72
CA PHE A 209 7.30 3.19 -23.95
C PHE A 209 5.88 2.68 -23.70
N THR A 210 5.69 1.81 -22.70
CA THR A 210 4.37 1.29 -22.35
C THR A 210 3.40 2.41 -21.96
N SER A 211 3.86 3.35 -21.14
CA SER A 211 3.05 4.51 -20.72
C SER A 211 2.74 5.46 -21.87
N LEU A 212 3.73 5.79 -22.71
CA LEU A 212 3.55 6.66 -23.89
C LEU A 212 2.61 6.01 -24.90
N ARG A 213 2.78 4.72 -25.19
CA ARG A 213 1.86 3.96 -26.04
C ARG A 213 0.45 3.97 -25.49
N SER A 214 0.28 3.84 -24.16
CA SER A 214 -1.03 3.95 -23.54
C SER A 214 -1.68 5.32 -23.76
N LEU A 215 -0.92 6.41 -23.62
CA LEU A 215 -1.40 7.78 -23.85
C LEU A 215 -1.77 7.99 -25.32
N PHE A 216 -0.89 7.66 -26.26
CA PHE A 216 -1.12 7.93 -27.68
C PHE A 216 -2.18 7.02 -28.30
N GLN A 217 -2.30 5.77 -27.84
CA GLN A 217 -3.42 4.91 -28.25
C GLN A 217 -4.76 5.43 -27.74
N PHE A 218 -4.80 5.94 -26.50
CA PHE A 218 -5.98 6.63 -25.98
C PHE A 218 -6.30 7.86 -26.83
N ALA A 219 -5.33 8.74 -27.05
CA ALA A 219 -5.53 9.97 -27.80
C ALA A 219 -5.96 9.70 -29.25
N LYS A 220 -5.44 8.64 -29.89
CA LYS A 220 -5.87 8.23 -31.23
C LYS A 220 -7.29 7.67 -31.24
N ARG A 221 -7.65 6.86 -30.23
CA ARG A 221 -8.99 6.27 -30.09
C ARG A 221 -10.06 7.35 -29.90
N HIS A 222 -9.77 8.36 -29.09
CA HIS A 222 -10.64 9.51 -28.83
C HIS A 222 -10.51 10.64 -29.85
N ARG A 223 -9.81 10.39 -30.98
CA ARG A 223 -9.65 11.33 -32.11
C ARG A 223 -8.99 12.68 -31.72
N LEU A 224 -8.21 12.70 -30.64
CA LEU A 224 -7.43 13.86 -30.21
C LEU A 224 -6.22 14.08 -31.13
N ILE A 225 -5.68 12.98 -31.69
CA ILE A 225 -4.57 12.97 -32.65
C ILE A 225 -4.92 12.20 -33.93
N PHE A 226 -4.25 12.56 -35.03
CA PHE A 226 -4.46 11.92 -36.34
C PHE A 226 -3.68 10.62 -36.52
N ALA A 227 -2.45 10.54 -36.00
CA ALA A 227 -1.61 9.35 -36.09
C ALA A 227 -1.04 9.04 -34.70
N ASP A 228 -0.87 7.76 -34.38
CA ASP A 228 -0.21 7.32 -33.15
C ASP A 228 1.31 7.31 -33.37
N PRO A 229 2.08 8.23 -32.77
CA PRO A 229 3.53 8.32 -32.95
C PRO A 229 4.28 7.10 -32.39
N SER A 230 3.63 6.28 -31.54
CA SER A 230 4.22 5.08 -30.97
C SER A 230 3.99 3.81 -31.80
N ARG A 231 3.17 3.87 -32.87
CA ARG A 231 2.69 2.69 -33.59
C ARG A 231 3.80 1.86 -34.24
N LEU A 232 4.81 2.52 -34.80
CA LEU A 232 5.92 1.86 -35.52
C LEU A 232 7.12 1.57 -34.61
N LEU A 233 7.06 2.00 -33.35
CA LEU A 233 8.14 1.78 -32.39
C LEU A 233 7.96 0.43 -31.71
N SER A 234 9.06 -0.32 -31.63
CA SER A 234 9.13 -1.54 -30.84
C SER A 234 10.27 -1.40 -29.84
N VAL A 235 9.92 -1.41 -28.56
CA VAL A 235 10.92 -1.60 -27.51
C VAL A 235 10.90 -3.08 -27.17
N GLY A 236 12.03 -3.75 -27.35
CA GLY A 236 12.21 -5.14 -26.95
C GLY A 236 11.93 -5.34 -25.46
N GLN A 237 12.07 -6.57 -24.99
CA GLN A 237 11.83 -6.85 -23.58
C GLN A 237 12.86 -6.17 -22.67
N ALA A 238 12.42 -5.78 -21.47
CA ALA A 238 13.36 -5.30 -20.46
C ALA A 238 14.33 -6.45 -20.13
N PRO A 239 15.60 -6.15 -19.85
CA PRO A 239 16.53 -7.18 -19.41
C PRO A 239 15.93 -7.88 -18.19
N LYS A 240 15.78 -9.20 -18.27
CA LYS A 240 15.35 -10.01 -17.13
C LYS A 240 16.43 -9.85 -16.06
N ARG A 241 16.04 -9.50 -14.83
CA ARG A 241 16.98 -9.54 -13.70
C ARG A 241 17.34 -11.00 -13.47
N THR A 242 18.61 -11.35 -13.60
CA THR A 242 19.10 -12.64 -13.12
C THR A 242 18.87 -12.70 -11.63
N VAL A 243 18.05 -13.65 -11.19
CA VAL A 243 17.84 -13.92 -9.77
C VAL A 243 18.97 -14.85 -9.33
N LEU A 244 19.69 -14.45 -8.28
CA LEU A 244 20.65 -15.31 -7.60
C LEU A 244 20.04 -15.76 -6.27
N PRO A 245 20.42 -16.95 -5.75
CA PRO A 245 20.09 -17.34 -4.39
C PRO A 245 20.58 -16.29 -3.40
N MET A 246 19.82 -16.06 -2.34
CA MET A 246 20.23 -15.17 -1.26
C MET A 246 21.45 -15.74 -0.53
N THR A 247 22.40 -14.87 -0.16
CA THR A 247 23.54 -15.27 0.67
C THR A 247 23.13 -15.42 2.14
N ASP A 248 23.91 -16.16 2.91
CA ASP A 248 23.67 -16.33 4.35
C ASP A 248 23.67 -14.98 5.09
N GLU A 249 24.49 -14.01 4.69
CA GLU A 249 24.49 -12.67 5.26
C GLU A 249 23.20 -11.91 4.95
N GLN A 250 22.66 -12.06 3.74
CA GLN A 250 21.38 -11.45 3.36
C GLN A 250 20.23 -12.07 4.17
N ILE A 251 20.25 -13.39 4.36
CA ILE A 251 19.27 -14.10 5.19
C ILE A 251 19.37 -13.64 6.65
N ALA A 252 20.59 -13.52 7.19
CA ALA A 252 20.83 -13.02 8.55
C ALA A 252 20.31 -11.58 8.72
N THR A 253 20.58 -10.71 7.75
CA THR A 253 20.12 -9.32 7.74
C THR A 253 18.59 -9.23 7.78
N VAL A 254 17.89 -10.06 7.00
CA VAL A 254 16.42 -10.13 7.02
C VAL A 254 15.92 -10.60 8.39
N LYS A 255 16.51 -11.66 8.96
CA LYS A 255 16.15 -12.16 10.30
C LYS A 255 16.33 -11.09 11.36
N GLU A 256 17.41 -10.32 11.31
CA GLU A 256 17.67 -9.23 12.24
C GLU A 256 16.69 -8.06 12.08
N ALA A 257 16.30 -7.71 10.85
CA ALA A 257 15.39 -6.60 10.59
C ALA A 257 13.93 -6.88 11.04
N VAL A 258 13.54 -8.16 11.09
CA VAL A 258 12.18 -8.59 11.43
C VAL A 258 11.99 -8.67 12.95
N LYS A 259 11.34 -7.65 13.53
CA LYS A 259 11.17 -7.54 14.98
C LYS A 259 9.76 -7.85 15.48
N SER A 260 8.73 -7.38 14.78
CA SER A 260 7.33 -7.52 15.21
C SER A 260 6.69 -8.84 14.77
N PRO A 261 5.68 -9.35 15.49
CA PRO A 261 4.90 -10.51 15.06
C PRO A 261 4.31 -10.38 13.64
N ALA A 262 3.83 -9.19 13.28
CA ALA A 262 3.31 -8.91 11.94
C ALA A 262 4.37 -9.10 10.84
N GLN A 263 5.58 -8.58 11.08
CA GLN A 263 6.68 -8.73 10.12
C GLN A 263 7.13 -10.19 10.00
N ARG A 264 7.17 -10.93 11.12
CA ARG A 264 7.49 -12.37 11.12
C ARG A 264 6.48 -13.15 10.32
N LEU A 265 5.19 -12.87 10.48
CA LEU A 265 4.14 -13.48 9.67
C LEU A 265 4.36 -13.17 8.18
N VAL A 266 4.49 -11.89 7.80
CA VAL A 266 4.67 -11.51 6.39
C VAL A 266 5.89 -12.20 5.80
N VAL A 267 7.05 -12.07 6.42
CA VAL A 267 8.31 -12.63 5.90
C VAL A 267 8.27 -14.15 5.89
N GLY A 268 7.68 -14.79 6.91
CA GLY A 268 7.54 -16.25 6.93
C GLY A 268 6.64 -16.78 5.83
N LEU A 269 5.51 -16.12 5.55
CA LEU A 269 4.63 -16.51 4.43
C LEU A 269 5.33 -16.34 3.07
N VAL A 270 6.14 -15.28 2.91
CA VAL A 270 6.96 -15.11 1.71
C VAL A 270 8.04 -16.19 1.61
N ALA A 271 8.78 -16.43 2.69
CA ALA A 271 9.92 -17.35 2.68
C ALA A 271 9.50 -18.82 2.55
N VAL A 272 8.31 -19.21 3.02
CA VAL A 272 7.84 -20.61 2.94
C VAL A 272 7.04 -20.86 1.66
N TYR A 273 6.06 -19.99 1.38
CA TYR A 273 5.07 -20.20 0.31
C TYR A 273 5.30 -19.32 -0.91
N ALA A 274 6.42 -18.60 -0.97
CA ALA A 274 6.67 -17.58 -1.98
C ALA A 274 5.52 -16.55 -2.07
N ALA A 275 4.74 -16.30 -1.01
CA ALA A 275 3.49 -15.53 -1.13
C ALA A 275 3.71 -14.09 -1.66
N ARG A 276 2.83 -13.59 -2.54
CA ARG A 276 2.91 -12.18 -3.00
C ARG A 276 2.41 -11.23 -1.91
N ALA A 277 3.00 -10.03 -1.84
CA ALA A 277 2.57 -8.98 -0.92
C ALA A 277 1.06 -8.70 -0.98
N LYS A 278 0.48 -8.65 -2.19
CA LYS A 278 -0.98 -8.48 -2.37
C LYS A 278 -1.77 -9.64 -1.75
N ALA A 279 -1.39 -10.89 -2.02
CA ALA A 279 -2.07 -12.07 -1.49
C ALA A 279 -1.99 -12.12 0.04
N ILE A 280 -0.85 -11.75 0.62
CA ILE A 280 -0.68 -11.66 2.08
C ILE A 280 -1.59 -10.59 2.70
N ARG A 281 -1.74 -9.43 2.03
CA ARG A 281 -2.62 -8.35 2.49
C ARG A 281 -4.09 -8.73 2.43
N GLU A 282 -4.48 -9.50 1.42
CA GLU A 282 -5.87 -9.92 1.18
C GLU A 282 -6.25 -11.17 1.96
N LEU A 283 -5.28 -11.92 2.50
CA LEU A 283 -5.50 -13.12 3.31
C LEU A 283 -6.48 -12.87 4.46
N THR A 284 -7.50 -13.74 4.56
CA THR A 284 -8.54 -13.69 5.59
C THR A 284 -8.38 -14.81 6.62
N VAL A 285 -9.00 -14.66 7.79
CA VAL A 285 -8.99 -15.69 8.83
C VAL A 285 -9.65 -16.98 8.32
N ASP A 286 -10.64 -16.86 7.43
CA ASP A 286 -11.35 -17.99 6.81
C ASP A 286 -10.42 -18.80 5.87
N ASP A 287 -9.33 -18.21 5.36
CA ASP A 287 -8.34 -18.88 4.53
C ASP A 287 -7.37 -19.76 5.35
N ILE A 288 -7.41 -19.69 6.68
CA ILE A 288 -6.51 -20.41 7.59
C ILE A 288 -7.27 -21.52 8.31
N ASP A 289 -6.83 -22.75 8.08
CA ASP A 289 -7.32 -23.96 8.74
C ASP A 289 -6.22 -24.52 9.64
N LEU A 290 -6.11 -24.00 10.86
CA LEU A 290 -5.12 -24.47 11.84
C LEU A 290 -5.29 -25.95 12.22
N PRO A 291 -6.52 -26.46 12.47
CA PRO A 291 -6.73 -27.88 12.77
C PRO A 291 -6.37 -28.80 11.59
N GLY A 292 -6.80 -28.44 10.39
CA GLY A 292 -6.51 -29.17 9.16
C GLY A 292 -5.12 -28.90 8.57
N ARG A 293 -4.30 -28.10 9.27
CA ARG A 293 -2.94 -27.69 8.87
C ARG A 293 -2.88 -27.18 7.43
N ALA A 294 -3.78 -26.29 7.05
CA ALA A 294 -3.81 -25.74 5.71
C ALA A 294 -3.98 -24.22 5.71
N ILE A 295 -3.49 -23.60 4.64
CA ILE A 295 -3.62 -22.17 4.38
C ILE A 295 -3.86 -21.94 2.90
N THR A 296 -4.82 -21.08 2.55
CA THR A 296 -5.10 -20.72 1.16
C THR A 296 -4.53 -19.35 0.86
N ILE A 297 -3.52 -19.26 -0.01
CA ILE A 297 -2.84 -18.00 -0.34
C ILE A 297 -3.01 -17.72 -1.82
N GLY A 298 -3.65 -16.60 -2.16
CA GLY A 298 -3.84 -16.21 -3.56
C GLY A 298 -4.62 -17.24 -4.39
N GLY A 299 -5.50 -18.01 -3.74
CA GLY A 299 -6.29 -19.08 -4.36
C GLY A 299 -5.61 -20.45 -4.39
N VAL A 300 -4.36 -20.57 -3.94
CA VAL A 300 -3.65 -21.86 -3.86
C VAL A 300 -3.67 -22.37 -2.42
N ARG A 301 -4.13 -23.61 -2.21
CA ARG A 301 -4.14 -24.25 -0.89
C ARG A 301 -2.79 -24.92 -0.64
N HIS A 302 -2.15 -24.56 0.46
CA HIS A 302 -0.89 -25.11 0.92
C HIS A 302 -1.05 -25.84 2.25
N GLN A 303 -0.19 -26.82 2.50
CA GLN A 303 -0.02 -27.40 3.83
C GLN A 303 0.77 -26.44 4.73
N LEU A 304 0.30 -26.27 5.96
CA LEU A 304 0.98 -25.49 6.99
C LEU A 304 2.18 -26.28 7.52
N THR A 305 3.38 -25.78 7.27
CA THR A 305 4.59 -26.29 7.93
C THR A 305 4.52 -25.97 9.42
N GLU A 306 5.27 -26.69 10.24
CA GLU A 306 5.32 -26.43 11.69
C GLU A 306 5.71 -24.97 11.98
N PHE A 307 6.77 -24.50 11.32
CA PHE A 307 7.20 -23.10 11.42
C PHE A 307 6.10 -22.12 10.99
N ALA A 308 5.42 -22.35 9.85
CA ALA A 308 4.36 -21.47 9.37
C ALA A 308 3.15 -21.46 10.30
N ARG A 309 2.79 -22.62 10.86
CA ARG A 309 1.72 -22.75 11.85
C ARG A 309 2.02 -21.92 13.09
N ASP A 310 3.24 -21.99 13.60
CA ASP A 310 3.62 -21.31 14.84
C ASP A 310 3.63 -19.79 14.67
N ILE A 311 4.14 -19.26 13.54
CA ILE A 311 4.09 -17.81 13.27
C ILE A 311 2.66 -17.30 13.05
N VAL A 312 1.80 -18.10 12.40
CA VAL A 312 0.39 -17.76 12.18
C VAL A 312 -0.36 -17.76 13.50
N ALA A 313 -0.20 -18.80 14.33
CA ALA A 313 -0.83 -18.90 15.63
C ALA A 313 -0.41 -17.74 16.55
N ALA A 314 0.90 -17.45 16.63
CA ALA A 314 1.42 -16.35 17.43
C ALA A 314 0.86 -14.98 16.98
N TRP A 315 0.71 -14.77 15.67
CA TRP A 315 0.10 -13.55 15.15
C TRP A 315 -1.40 -13.47 15.46
N LEU A 316 -2.16 -14.55 15.26
CA LEU A 316 -3.59 -14.58 15.52
C LEU A 316 -3.90 -14.36 17.01
N GLU A 317 -3.10 -14.94 17.90
CA GLU A 317 -3.17 -14.68 19.34
C GLU A 317 -2.89 -13.21 19.67
N TYR A 318 -1.82 -12.64 19.12
CA TYR A 318 -1.49 -11.21 19.28
C TYR A 318 -2.63 -10.32 18.78
N ARG A 319 -3.15 -10.62 17.59
CA ARG A 319 -4.26 -9.91 16.96
C ARG A 319 -5.52 -9.97 17.82
N HIS A 320 -5.89 -11.15 18.31
CA HIS A 320 -7.07 -11.33 19.16
C HIS A 320 -6.93 -10.56 20.48
N ARG A 321 -5.76 -10.60 21.13
CA ARG A 321 -5.51 -9.79 22.34
C ARG A 321 -5.56 -8.28 22.09
N ARG A 322 -5.03 -7.83 20.94
CA ARG A 322 -4.89 -6.40 20.63
C ARG A 322 -6.18 -5.77 20.08
N TRP A 323 -7.02 -6.57 19.41
CA TRP A 323 -8.25 -6.18 18.74
C TRP A 323 -9.33 -7.26 18.90
N PRO A 324 -9.84 -7.53 20.12
CA PRO A 324 -10.75 -8.65 20.38
C PRO A 324 -12.10 -8.56 19.64
N TYR A 325 -12.58 -7.34 19.38
CA TYR A 325 -13.89 -7.10 18.75
C TYR A 325 -13.80 -6.61 17.30
N THR A 326 -12.65 -6.79 16.63
CA THR A 326 -12.53 -6.37 15.22
C THR A 326 -13.44 -7.21 14.33
N LEU A 327 -14.23 -6.53 13.50
CA LEU A 327 -15.01 -7.15 12.42
C LEU A 327 -14.18 -7.37 11.15
N ASN A 328 -12.96 -6.83 11.11
CA ASN A 328 -12.07 -7.05 9.98
C ASN A 328 -11.75 -8.54 9.89
N ARG A 329 -11.98 -9.15 8.72
CA ARG A 329 -11.67 -10.57 8.50
C ARG A 329 -10.25 -10.82 8.01
N HIS A 330 -9.52 -9.78 7.62
CA HIS A 330 -8.14 -9.93 7.19
C HIS A 330 -7.25 -10.39 8.35
N VAL A 331 -6.28 -11.25 8.01
CA VAL A 331 -5.31 -11.77 8.96
C VAL A 331 -4.43 -10.62 9.43
N LEU A 332 -3.83 -9.89 8.48
CA LEU A 332 -3.04 -8.70 8.80
C LEU A 332 -3.96 -7.52 9.07
N VAL A 333 -3.79 -6.94 10.25
CA VAL A 333 -4.57 -5.82 10.75
C VAL A 333 -3.64 -4.84 11.47
N THR A 334 -3.95 -3.56 11.32
CA THR A 334 -3.32 -2.43 12.00
C THR A 334 -4.36 -1.70 12.84
N THR A 335 -3.94 -0.79 13.71
CA THR A 335 -4.89 0.04 14.48
C THR A 335 -5.87 0.81 13.59
N GLU A 336 -5.47 1.20 12.38
CA GLU A 336 -6.34 1.88 11.41
C GLU A 336 -7.28 0.91 10.68
N SER A 337 -6.77 -0.21 10.19
CA SER A 337 -7.59 -1.18 9.43
C SER A 337 -8.50 -2.03 10.33
N ALA A 338 -8.17 -2.20 11.62
CA ALA A 338 -8.99 -2.95 12.57
C ALA A 338 -10.42 -2.43 12.71
N LEU A 339 -10.62 -1.15 12.35
CA LEU A 339 -11.87 -0.42 12.48
C LEU A 339 -12.76 -0.55 11.24
N GLY A 340 -12.22 -1.09 10.15
CA GLY A 340 -12.95 -1.31 8.90
C GLY A 340 -12.83 -2.75 8.43
N GLU A 341 -13.31 -3.00 7.23
CA GLU A 341 -13.30 -4.33 6.61
C GLU A 341 -12.26 -4.45 5.50
N ALA A 342 -11.59 -3.35 5.17
CA ALA A 342 -10.58 -3.31 4.13
C ALA A 342 -9.24 -3.94 4.58
N PRO A 343 -8.45 -4.49 3.65
CA PRO A 343 -7.11 -4.96 3.96
C PRO A 343 -6.22 -3.78 4.35
N ILE A 344 -5.07 -4.09 4.96
CA ILE A 344 -4.05 -3.08 5.26
C ILE A 344 -3.64 -2.32 3.99
N ASN A 345 -3.34 -1.04 4.15
CA ASN A 345 -2.81 -0.20 3.07
C ASN A 345 -1.49 -0.79 2.53
N ASP A 346 -1.26 -0.70 1.22
CA ASP A 346 -0.04 -1.17 0.55
C ASP A 346 1.23 -0.61 1.19
N TYR A 347 1.13 0.65 1.58
CA TYR A 347 2.23 1.41 2.15
C TYR A 347 2.69 0.88 3.52
N TYR A 348 1.87 0.08 4.20
CA TYR A 348 2.25 -0.57 5.45
C TYR A 348 3.49 -1.46 5.27
N LEU A 349 3.52 -2.27 4.20
CA LEU A 349 4.64 -3.15 3.92
C LEU A 349 5.89 -2.35 3.50
N THR A 350 5.70 -1.26 2.76
CA THR A 350 6.80 -0.35 2.42
C THR A 350 7.48 0.21 3.68
N TRP A 351 6.72 0.77 4.62
CA TRP A 351 7.28 1.37 5.83
C TRP A 351 7.90 0.37 6.79
N ASN A 352 7.22 -0.76 6.99
CA ASN A 352 7.62 -1.71 8.03
C ASN A 352 8.68 -2.70 7.55
N LEU A 353 8.89 -2.87 6.24
CA LEU A 353 9.81 -3.86 5.68
C LEU A 353 10.75 -3.22 4.66
N LEU A 354 10.22 -2.64 3.58
CA LEU A 354 11.08 -2.15 2.47
C LEU A 354 12.06 -1.06 2.92
N LEU A 355 11.59 -0.05 3.65
CA LEU A 355 12.44 1.03 4.17
C LEU A 355 13.43 0.55 5.25
N ARG A 356 13.27 -0.68 5.74
CA ARG A 356 14.21 -1.36 6.65
C ARG A 356 15.14 -2.35 5.94
N GLY A 357 15.19 -2.29 4.61
CA GLY A 357 16.03 -3.16 3.79
C GLY A 357 15.44 -4.54 3.48
N VAL A 358 14.24 -4.86 3.97
CA VAL A 358 13.61 -6.16 3.70
C VAL A 358 12.83 -6.10 2.39
N GLN A 359 13.40 -6.67 1.34
CA GLN A 359 12.79 -6.74 0.01
C GLN A 359 12.00 -8.03 -0.16
N LEU A 360 10.68 -7.97 -0.02
CA LEU A 360 9.81 -9.16 -0.10
C LEU A 360 9.90 -9.88 -1.46
N GLU A 361 10.06 -9.16 -2.56
CA GLU A 361 10.22 -9.79 -3.87
C GLU A 361 11.54 -10.54 -4.00
N HIS A 362 12.60 -10.10 -3.30
CA HIS A 362 13.88 -10.80 -3.29
C HIS A 362 13.76 -12.13 -2.54
N ILE A 363 13.15 -12.12 -1.35
CA ILE A 363 12.88 -13.34 -0.56
C ILE A 363 11.96 -14.30 -1.32
N ARG A 364 10.93 -13.76 -1.99
CA ARG A 364 10.03 -14.55 -2.83
C ARG A 364 10.80 -15.22 -3.97
N ALA A 365 11.63 -14.46 -4.67
CA ALA A 365 12.41 -14.97 -5.80
C ALA A 365 13.41 -16.04 -5.37
N ASP A 366 14.07 -15.85 -4.22
CA ASP A 366 14.94 -16.84 -3.60
C ASP A 366 14.21 -18.14 -3.29
N ARG A 367 13.04 -18.07 -2.64
CA ARG A 367 12.25 -19.27 -2.32
C ARG A 367 11.83 -20.06 -3.56
N VAL A 368 11.37 -19.37 -4.61
CA VAL A 368 11.00 -20.02 -5.88
C VAL A 368 12.22 -20.66 -6.52
N LEU A 369 13.37 -19.99 -6.48
CA LEU A 369 14.61 -20.51 -7.06
C LEU A 369 15.15 -21.73 -6.29
N GLN A 370 15.08 -21.72 -4.95
CA GLN A 370 15.42 -22.88 -4.12
C GLN A 370 14.57 -24.10 -4.45
N GLU A 371 13.26 -23.91 -4.64
CA GLU A 371 12.38 -25.01 -5.07
C GLU A 371 12.76 -25.53 -6.47
N ALA A 372 13.06 -24.61 -7.40
CA ALA A 372 13.47 -24.97 -8.75
C ALA A 372 14.75 -25.81 -8.73
N LEU A 373 15.75 -25.41 -7.94
CA LEU A 373 17.00 -26.16 -7.78
C LEU A 373 16.79 -27.52 -7.11
N ALA A 374 15.82 -27.65 -6.20
CA ALA A 374 15.52 -28.91 -5.51
C ALA A 374 14.81 -29.95 -6.40
N ILE A 375 14.04 -29.52 -7.42
CA ILE A 375 13.20 -30.41 -8.24
C ILE A 375 13.60 -30.35 -9.72
N ASN A 376 14.90 -30.37 -10.01
CA ASN A 376 15.45 -30.42 -11.38
C ASN A 376 14.87 -29.35 -12.33
N ALA A 377 14.48 -28.20 -11.79
CA ALA A 377 13.92 -27.07 -12.50
C ALA A 377 12.64 -27.36 -13.32
N ASP A 378 11.74 -28.25 -12.87
CA ASP A 378 10.45 -28.48 -13.55
C ASP A 378 9.51 -27.24 -13.48
N PRO A 379 9.19 -26.58 -14.62
CA PRO A 379 8.31 -25.41 -14.62
C PRO A 379 6.84 -25.75 -14.29
N LEU A 380 6.36 -26.97 -14.53
CA LEU A 380 4.99 -27.35 -14.19
C LEU A 380 4.81 -27.44 -12.68
N HIS A 381 5.77 -28.07 -11.99
CA HIS A 381 5.83 -28.07 -10.54
C HIS A 381 5.83 -26.66 -9.96
N LEU A 382 6.69 -25.76 -10.46
CA LEU A 382 6.77 -24.38 -9.96
C LEU A 382 5.46 -23.60 -10.18
N ALA A 383 4.80 -23.79 -11.33
CA ALA A 383 3.52 -23.17 -11.61
C ALA A 383 2.44 -23.62 -10.62
N MET A 384 2.36 -24.92 -10.33
CA MET A 384 1.40 -25.48 -9.39
C MET A 384 1.73 -25.15 -7.93
N ALA A 385 2.98 -25.27 -7.52
CA ALA A 385 3.44 -25.09 -6.14
C ALA A 385 3.27 -23.65 -5.64
N PHE A 386 3.43 -22.65 -6.50
CA PHE A 386 3.39 -21.23 -6.11
C PHE A 386 2.36 -20.38 -6.87
N GLY A 387 1.51 -20.99 -7.70
CA GLY A 387 0.51 -20.28 -8.52
C GLY A 387 1.16 -19.30 -9.50
N LEU A 388 2.28 -19.68 -10.12
CA LEU A 388 2.99 -18.84 -11.08
C LEU A 388 2.30 -18.86 -12.45
N SER A 389 2.50 -17.80 -13.23
CA SER A 389 2.18 -17.88 -14.66
C SER A 389 3.16 -18.84 -15.35
N THR A 390 2.70 -19.51 -16.41
CA THR A 390 3.54 -20.45 -17.19
C THR A 390 4.86 -19.80 -17.60
N GLN A 391 4.83 -18.56 -18.10
CA GLN A 391 6.05 -17.85 -18.50
C GLN A 391 6.98 -17.60 -17.32
N THR A 392 6.46 -17.18 -16.17
CA THR A 392 7.28 -16.96 -14.96
C THR A 392 7.92 -18.25 -14.49
N ALA A 393 7.21 -19.37 -14.53
CA ALA A 393 7.74 -20.67 -14.14
C ALA A 393 8.87 -21.13 -15.07
N ILE A 394 8.70 -20.95 -16.39
CA ILE A 394 9.75 -21.19 -17.38
C ILE A 394 10.97 -20.31 -17.10
N ASP A 395 10.77 -19.02 -16.84
CA ASP A 395 11.88 -18.10 -16.56
C ASP A 395 12.71 -18.54 -15.34
N TYR A 396 12.07 -18.98 -14.25
CA TYR A 396 12.79 -19.50 -13.08
C TYR A 396 13.47 -20.84 -13.34
N SER A 397 12.85 -21.71 -14.13
CA SER A 397 13.42 -22.99 -14.56
C SER A 397 14.70 -22.78 -15.38
N GLU A 398 14.68 -21.86 -16.34
CA GLU A 398 15.85 -21.49 -17.13
C GLU A 398 16.99 -20.96 -16.25
N ILE A 399 16.68 -20.11 -15.27
CA ILE A 399 17.67 -19.59 -14.31
C ILE A 399 18.27 -20.73 -13.49
N ALA A 400 17.44 -21.65 -12.97
CA ALA A 400 17.91 -22.79 -12.18
C ALA A 400 18.80 -23.74 -13.01
N HIS A 401 18.44 -24.02 -14.27
CA HIS A 401 19.29 -24.79 -15.18
C HIS A 401 20.63 -24.11 -15.44
N GLN A 402 20.64 -22.79 -15.67
CA GLN A 402 21.89 -22.04 -15.87
C GLN A 402 22.78 -22.06 -14.62
N LEU A 403 22.20 -21.98 -13.43
CA LEU A 403 22.94 -22.05 -12.17
C LEU A 403 23.46 -23.46 -11.88
N ALA A 404 22.70 -24.50 -12.22
CA ALA A 404 23.14 -25.89 -12.06
C ALA A 404 24.23 -26.28 -13.07
N ALA A 405 24.18 -25.72 -14.30
CA ALA A 405 25.16 -25.96 -15.34
C ALA A 405 26.48 -25.19 -15.14
N ARG A 406 26.48 -24.13 -14.33
CA ARG A 406 27.70 -23.47 -13.85
C ARG A 406 28.11 -24.16 -12.55
N PRO A 407 29.18 -24.99 -12.53
CA PRO A 407 29.64 -25.53 -11.27
C PRO A 407 29.89 -24.37 -10.30
N ILE A 408 29.45 -24.53 -9.06
CA ILE A 408 29.61 -23.58 -7.94
C ILE A 408 31.12 -23.35 -7.61
N GLU A 409 32.03 -24.01 -8.32
CA GLU A 409 33.47 -23.79 -8.31
C GLU A 409 33.91 -22.79 -9.39
N ASP A 410 33.67 -21.50 -9.15
CA ASP A 410 34.57 -20.43 -9.65
C ASP A 410 34.55 -19.20 -8.72
N VAL A 411 34.41 -19.47 -7.41
CA VAL A 411 34.83 -18.55 -6.36
C VAL A 411 35.98 -19.21 -5.61
N ASP A 412 37.06 -19.48 -6.32
CA ASP A 412 38.35 -19.70 -5.69
C ASP A 412 39.46 -19.02 -6.49
N HIS A 413 40.06 -18.02 -5.84
CA HIS A 413 41.38 -17.46 -6.08
C HIS A 413 41.88 -17.32 -7.53
N LYS A 414 41.67 -16.13 -8.10
CA LYS A 414 42.73 -15.45 -8.85
C LYS A 414 42.99 -14.07 -8.26
N ASN A 415 43.96 -14.01 -7.35
CA ASN A 415 44.78 -12.83 -7.14
C ASN A 415 45.59 -12.58 -8.41
N GLN A 416 45.42 -11.40 -9.01
CA GLN A 416 46.53 -10.52 -9.39
C GLN A 416 46.03 -9.08 -9.54
#